data_AF-A0A367IZC8-F1
#
_entry.id   AF-A0A367IZC8-F1
#
_cell.length_a   1.000
_cell.length_b   1.000
_cell.length_c   1.000
_cell.angle_alpha   90.00
_cell.angle_beta   90.00
_cell.angle_gamma   90.00
#
_symmetry.space_group_name_H-M   'P 1'
#
loop_
_entity.id
_entity.type
_entity.pdbx_description
1 polymer ?
#
loop_
_entity_poly.entity_id
_entity_poly.type
_entity_poly.pdbx_seq_one_letter_code
_entity_poly.pdbx_strand_id
1 'polypeptide(L)'
;VSVYNDKKNYIVQNDIIEKNSVLEQEYQKVITELRLPYSLDIIDTLPKELLTYAEEVQDLGGIQTLNDMLHKIQDMSKKALGLIEEGFNALEEENEQDAMLSKQYGKLWSRPTSRALTQNLLTMGTQYNDTIQAAQKADRIVQAKVANWGKAIAMLSRPSADILSHLPQLQPEDELHAQITQLLTQLRRQLELLEKNARDRQDVEKEVKKMAEKDDISDALMSRCQELTKGSPIVKIQVEQFSDVFESYLKKYQSHQAILQQHAHEQDEIIYQLRQLHMQLNVMVSNIPVLMKREKAISNLEAAYSKIKEIRTNLVEGIKFYSNYIDILNQFKKECTDFCLARRMEAADLSRDHNPAKLLLYSNKK
;
A
#
# COMPACT_ATOMS: atom_id res chain seq x y z
N VAL A 1 33.09 -15.81 -39.36
CA VAL A 1 31.95 -15.92 -38.41
C VAL A 1 31.95 -14.77 -37.39
N SER A 2 32.98 -14.61 -36.54
CA SER A 2 33.01 -13.53 -35.52
C SER A 2 32.68 -12.14 -36.06
N VAL A 3 33.35 -11.69 -37.14
CA VAL A 3 33.12 -10.36 -37.73
C VAL A 3 31.67 -10.14 -38.17
N TYR A 4 31.02 -11.17 -38.72
CA TYR A 4 29.60 -11.08 -39.10
C TYR A 4 28.72 -10.97 -37.86
N ASN A 5 28.98 -11.80 -36.84
CA ASN A 5 28.26 -11.74 -35.59
C ASN A 5 28.41 -10.38 -34.91
N ASP A 6 29.58 -9.76 -34.96
CA ASP A 6 29.79 -8.41 -34.42
C ASP A 6 28.93 -7.37 -35.16
N LYS A 7 28.90 -7.42 -36.51
CA LYS A 7 28.04 -6.53 -37.32
C LYS A 7 26.55 -6.78 -37.08
N LYS A 8 26.12 -8.04 -37.04
CA LYS A 8 24.74 -8.46 -36.74
C LYS A 8 24.33 -7.97 -35.35
N ASN A 9 25.17 -8.24 -34.35
CA ASN A 9 24.93 -7.83 -32.97
C ASN A 9 24.86 -6.31 -32.85
N TYR A 10 25.71 -5.58 -33.57
CA TYR A 10 25.64 -4.13 -33.60
C TYR A 10 24.29 -3.63 -34.12
N ILE A 11 23.83 -4.15 -35.28
CA ILE A 11 22.54 -3.78 -35.86
C ILE A 11 21.37 -4.14 -34.93
N VAL A 12 21.36 -5.36 -34.40
CA VAL A 12 20.28 -5.84 -33.54
C VAL A 12 20.23 -5.04 -32.24
N GLN A 13 21.37 -4.83 -31.58
CA GLN A 13 21.41 -4.16 -30.29
C GLN A 13 21.25 -2.65 -30.39
N ASN A 14 22.04 -1.98 -31.24
CA ASN A 14 22.07 -0.51 -31.27
C ASN A 14 20.98 0.04 -32.20
N ASP A 15 20.87 -0.49 -33.42
CA ASP A 15 19.97 0.11 -34.42
C ASP A 15 18.51 -0.26 -34.22
N ILE A 16 18.21 -1.30 -33.44
CA ILE A 16 16.86 -1.83 -33.26
C ILE A 16 16.46 -1.79 -31.78
N ILE A 17 17.13 -2.56 -30.91
CA ILE A 17 16.73 -2.69 -29.50
C ILE A 17 16.90 -1.35 -28.76
N GLU A 18 18.07 -0.72 -28.87
CA GLU A 18 18.33 0.55 -28.19
C GLU A 18 17.45 1.67 -28.73
N LYS A 19 17.28 1.78 -30.05
CA LYS A 19 16.34 2.75 -30.65
C LYS A 19 14.90 2.53 -30.17
N ASN A 20 14.42 1.29 -30.12
CA ASN A 20 13.07 1.02 -29.62
C ASN A 20 12.93 1.36 -28.13
N SER A 21 13.97 1.08 -27.33
CA SER A 21 14.03 1.48 -25.92
C SER A 21 13.93 3.00 -25.73
N VAL A 22 14.62 3.79 -26.57
CA VAL A 22 14.52 5.25 -26.55
C VAL A 22 13.10 5.72 -26.89
N LEU A 23 12.48 5.14 -27.91
CA LEU A 23 11.09 5.47 -28.29
C LEU A 23 10.09 5.10 -27.19
N GLU A 24 10.31 3.97 -26.50
CA GLU A 24 9.50 3.57 -25.35
C GLU A 24 9.66 4.53 -24.17
N GLN A 25 10.88 5.00 -23.87
CA GLN A 25 11.11 6.00 -22.84
C GLN A 25 10.38 7.32 -23.16
N GLU A 26 10.40 7.74 -24.42
CA GLU A 26 9.67 8.92 -24.85
C GLU A 26 8.14 8.73 -24.73
N TYR A 27 7.63 7.57 -25.15
CA TYR A 27 6.23 7.21 -24.95
C TYR A 27 5.81 7.35 -23.48
N GLN A 28 6.54 6.70 -22.57
CA GLN A 28 6.26 6.76 -21.12
C GLN A 28 6.35 8.18 -20.57
N LYS A 29 7.32 8.96 -21.04
CA LYS A 29 7.47 10.38 -20.66
C LYS A 29 6.24 11.19 -21.07
N VAL A 30 5.74 11.03 -22.29
CA VAL A 30 4.56 11.76 -22.77
C VAL A 30 3.29 11.34 -22.03
N ILE A 31 3.09 10.04 -21.79
CA ILE A 31 1.96 9.53 -21.00
C ILE A 31 1.95 10.15 -19.60
N THR A 32 3.10 10.18 -18.93
CA THR A 32 3.25 10.78 -17.60
C THR A 32 3.04 12.30 -17.63
N GLU A 33 3.67 12.99 -18.58
CA GLU A 33 3.61 14.44 -18.72
C GLU A 33 2.17 14.94 -18.96
N LEU A 34 1.43 14.26 -19.82
CA LEU A 34 0.04 14.61 -20.16
C LEU A 34 -0.99 13.95 -19.23
N ARG A 35 -0.53 13.16 -18.25
CA ARG A 35 -1.38 12.38 -17.33
C ARG A 35 -2.43 11.57 -18.06
N LEU A 36 -2.05 10.88 -19.14
CA LEU A 36 -2.94 10.03 -19.91
C LEU A 36 -3.00 8.62 -19.28
N PRO A 37 -4.14 7.91 -19.37
CA PRO A 37 -5.41 8.34 -19.98
C PRO A 37 -6.28 9.21 -19.04
N TYR A 38 -5.86 9.46 -17.80
CA TYR A 38 -6.65 10.16 -16.78
C TYR A 38 -7.19 11.52 -17.25
N SER A 39 -6.39 12.31 -17.97
CA SER A 39 -6.81 13.60 -18.54
C SER A 39 -7.91 13.50 -19.61
N LEU A 40 -8.35 12.29 -19.99
CA LEU A 40 -9.45 12.07 -20.92
C LEU A 40 -10.80 11.81 -20.24
N ASP A 41 -10.82 11.57 -18.92
CA ASP A 41 -12.01 11.23 -18.15
C ASP A 41 -12.67 12.47 -17.50
N ILE A 42 -12.75 13.56 -18.28
CA ILE A 42 -13.17 14.88 -17.79
C ILE A 42 -14.69 15.03 -17.67
N ILE A 43 -15.48 14.38 -18.54
CA ILE A 43 -16.94 14.61 -18.62
C ILE A 43 -17.72 13.40 -18.10
N ASP A 44 -17.58 12.25 -18.75
CA ASP A 44 -18.61 11.19 -18.71
C ASP A 44 -18.21 9.95 -17.91
N THR A 45 -16.93 9.83 -17.57
CA THR A 45 -16.34 8.58 -17.07
C THR A 45 -15.66 8.82 -15.73
N LEU A 46 -15.65 7.77 -14.90
CA LEU A 46 -14.76 7.71 -13.75
C LEU A 46 -13.37 7.31 -14.24
N PRO A 47 -12.31 7.97 -13.75
CA PRO A 47 -10.95 7.51 -13.99
C PRO A 47 -10.78 6.04 -13.58
N LYS A 48 -10.06 5.27 -14.40
CA LYS A 48 -9.84 3.83 -14.15
C LYS A 48 -9.18 3.57 -12.81
N GLU A 49 -8.22 4.41 -12.43
CA GLU A 49 -7.54 4.33 -11.14
C GLU A 49 -8.52 4.51 -9.98
N LEU A 50 -9.46 5.45 -10.10
CA LEU A 50 -10.49 5.67 -9.09
C LEU A 50 -11.46 4.48 -8.99
N LEU A 51 -11.77 3.82 -10.11
CA LEU A 51 -12.55 2.57 -10.11
C LEU A 51 -11.81 1.48 -9.33
N THR A 52 -10.53 1.26 -9.61
CA THR A 52 -9.69 0.30 -8.87
C THR A 52 -9.63 0.65 -7.38
N TYR A 53 -9.51 1.93 -7.04
CA TYR A 53 -9.52 2.36 -5.64
C TYR A 53 -10.85 2.08 -4.95
N ALA A 54 -11.98 2.35 -5.62
CA ALA A 54 -13.31 2.07 -5.09
C ALA A 54 -13.52 0.56 -4.88
N GLU A 55 -13.12 -0.27 -5.84
CA GLU A 55 -13.15 -1.74 -5.73
C GLU A 55 -12.33 -2.22 -4.53
N GLU A 56 -11.09 -1.74 -4.38
CA GLU A 56 -10.24 -2.11 -3.23
C GLU A 56 -10.86 -1.64 -1.90
N VAL A 57 -11.43 -0.43 -1.84
CA VAL A 57 -12.14 0.03 -0.63
C VAL A 57 -13.34 -0.87 -0.30
N GLN A 58 -14.10 -1.30 -1.30
CA GLN A 58 -15.23 -2.21 -1.13
C GLN A 58 -14.78 -3.60 -0.64
N ASP A 59 -13.71 -4.15 -1.21
CA ASP A 59 -13.11 -5.42 -0.77
C ASP A 59 -12.57 -5.36 0.66
N LEU A 60 -12.10 -4.17 1.09
CA LEU A 60 -11.71 -3.91 2.48
C LEU A 60 -12.92 -3.79 3.43
N GLY A 61 -14.15 -3.89 2.93
CA GLY A 61 -15.42 -3.76 3.66
C GLY A 61 -15.87 -2.31 3.88
N GLY A 62 -15.25 -1.36 3.17
CA GLY A 62 -15.61 0.05 3.16
C GLY A 62 -15.50 0.76 4.50
N ILE A 63 -16.27 1.84 4.64
CA ILE A 63 -16.32 2.64 5.87
C ILE A 63 -16.84 1.86 7.07
N GLN A 64 -17.70 0.87 6.87
CA GLN A 64 -18.32 0.12 7.96
C GLN A 64 -17.29 -0.65 8.77
N THR A 65 -16.36 -1.34 8.11
CA THR A 65 -15.26 -2.05 8.78
C THR A 65 -14.43 -1.13 9.67
N LEU A 66 -14.18 0.11 9.24
CA LEU A 66 -13.41 1.07 10.06
C LEU A 66 -14.19 1.46 11.33
N ASN A 67 -15.50 1.67 11.21
CA ASN A 67 -16.37 1.97 12.35
C ASN A 67 -16.42 0.79 13.33
N ASP A 68 -16.54 -0.44 12.82
CA ASP A 68 -16.56 -1.64 13.66
C ASP A 68 -15.24 -1.84 14.40
N MET A 69 -14.10 -1.62 13.73
CA MET A 69 -12.77 -1.67 14.34
C MET A 69 -12.59 -0.58 15.41
N LEU A 70 -13.09 0.63 15.18
CA LEU A 70 -13.08 1.70 16.17
C LEU A 70 -13.90 1.34 17.41
N HIS A 71 -15.12 0.81 17.23
CA HIS A 71 -15.94 0.34 18.33
C HIS A 71 -15.24 -0.76 19.12
N LYS A 72 -14.64 -1.73 18.43
CA LYS A 72 -13.86 -2.80 19.07
C LYS A 72 -12.72 -2.23 19.92
N ILE A 73 -11.95 -1.27 19.41
CA ILE A 73 -10.88 -0.61 20.17
C ILE A 73 -11.45 0.08 21.42
N GLN A 74 -12.57 0.80 21.29
CA GLN A 74 -13.20 1.46 22.44
C GLN A 74 -13.61 0.45 23.52
N ASP A 75 -14.19 -0.69 23.14
CA ASP A 75 -14.60 -1.72 24.08
C ASP A 75 -13.39 -2.41 24.74
N MET A 76 -12.34 -2.67 23.98
CA MET A 76 -11.08 -3.22 24.53
C MET A 76 -10.40 -2.23 25.48
N SER A 77 -10.42 -0.93 25.18
CA SER A 77 -9.90 0.13 26.05
C SER A 77 -10.66 0.19 27.38
N LYS A 78 -12.00 0.14 27.34
CA LYS A 78 -12.84 0.07 28.55
C LYS A 78 -12.54 -1.19 29.38
N LYS A 79 -12.43 -2.35 28.72
CA LYS A 79 -12.09 -3.61 29.38
C LYS A 79 -10.72 -3.54 30.07
N ALA A 80 -9.73 -2.96 29.41
CA ALA A 80 -8.40 -2.78 29.98
C ALA A 80 -8.45 -1.91 31.25
N LEU A 81 -9.14 -0.76 31.22
CA LEU A 81 -9.33 0.06 32.42
C LEU A 81 -10.04 -0.69 33.55
N GLY A 82 -11.11 -1.43 33.22
CA GLY A 82 -11.83 -2.25 34.21
C GLY A 82 -10.94 -3.29 34.91
N LEU A 83 -10.04 -3.95 34.19
CA LEU A 83 -9.10 -4.90 34.79
C LEU A 83 -8.12 -4.24 35.79
N ILE A 84 -7.67 -3.02 35.49
CA ILE A 84 -6.80 -2.25 36.38
C ILE A 84 -7.59 -1.82 37.63
N GLU A 85 -8.80 -1.30 37.45
CA GLU A 85 -9.70 -0.89 38.54
C GLU A 85 -10.03 -2.08 39.46
N GLU A 86 -10.36 -3.25 38.90
CA GLU A 86 -10.60 -4.48 39.67
C GLU A 86 -9.36 -4.88 40.50
N GLY A 87 -8.16 -4.77 39.93
CA GLY A 87 -6.91 -5.03 40.65
C GLY A 87 -6.70 -4.07 41.82
N PHE A 88 -6.87 -2.76 41.59
CA PHE A 88 -6.75 -1.76 42.66
C PHE A 88 -7.80 -1.91 43.75
N ASN A 89 -9.06 -2.16 43.39
CA ASN A 89 -10.14 -2.36 44.35
C ASN A 89 -9.87 -3.58 45.23
N ALA A 90 -9.37 -4.68 44.68
CA ALA A 90 -9.00 -5.86 45.47
C ALA A 90 -7.93 -5.54 46.52
N LEU A 91 -6.90 -4.77 46.15
CA LEU A 91 -5.84 -4.36 47.08
C LEU A 91 -6.34 -3.39 48.16
N GLU A 92 -7.22 -2.46 47.81
CA GLU A 92 -7.79 -1.51 48.78
C GLU A 92 -8.70 -2.24 49.77
N GLU A 93 -9.58 -3.13 49.30
CA GLU A 93 -10.44 -3.95 50.15
C GLU A 93 -9.62 -4.79 51.14
N GLU A 94 -8.52 -5.40 50.70
CA GLU A 94 -7.65 -6.17 51.60
C GLU A 94 -6.93 -5.28 52.61
N ASN A 95 -6.48 -4.10 52.19
CA ASN A 95 -5.84 -3.12 53.07
C ASN A 95 -6.80 -2.60 54.15
N GLU A 96 -8.06 -2.32 53.80
CA GLU A 96 -9.10 -1.94 54.76
C GLU A 96 -9.41 -3.07 55.75
N GLN A 97 -9.51 -4.30 55.26
CA GLN A 97 -9.71 -5.50 56.10
C GLN A 97 -8.54 -5.72 57.08
N ASP A 98 -7.29 -5.61 56.61
CA ASP A 98 -6.11 -5.72 57.45
C ASP A 98 -6.07 -4.64 58.53
N ALA A 99 -6.40 -3.39 58.18
CA ALA A 99 -6.46 -2.28 59.13
C ALA A 99 -7.56 -2.49 60.19
N MET A 100 -8.71 -3.04 59.81
CA MET A 100 -9.79 -3.38 60.74
C MET A 100 -9.36 -4.49 61.71
N LEU A 101 -8.77 -5.58 61.21
CA LEU A 101 -8.30 -6.69 62.04
C LEU A 101 -7.14 -6.27 62.96
N SER A 102 -6.22 -5.45 62.47
CA SER A 102 -5.15 -4.88 63.29
C SER A 102 -5.70 -4.06 64.46
N LYS A 103 -6.73 -3.24 64.24
CA LYS A 103 -7.43 -2.51 65.32
C LYS A 103 -8.12 -3.45 66.31
N GLN A 104 -8.73 -4.54 65.83
CA GLN A 104 -9.46 -5.50 66.66
C GLN A 104 -8.52 -6.33 67.56
N TYR A 105 -7.41 -6.83 67.01
CA TYR A 105 -6.50 -7.74 67.71
C TYR A 105 -5.30 -7.03 68.36
N GLY A 106 -5.05 -5.76 68.02
CA GLY A 106 -4.01 -4.93 68.63
C GLY A 106 -2.63 -5.57 68.52
N LYS A 107 -1.93 -5.71 69.66
CA LYS A 107 -0.57 -6.29 69.71
C LYS A 107 -0.48 -7.76 69.28
N LEU A 108 -1.61 -8.47 69.25
CA LEU A 108 -1.66 -9.86 68.79
C LEU A 108 -1.66 -9.96 67.24
N TRP A 109 -1.86 -8.85 66.54
CA TRP A 109 -1.76 -8.75 65.09
C TRP A 109 -0.34 -8.38 64.67
N SER A 110 0.55 -9.37 64.65
CA SER A 110 2.00 -9.16 64.48
C SER A 110 2.50 -9.23 63.02
N ARG A 111 1.60 -9.27 62.03
CA ARG A 111 1.97 -9.32 60.61
C ARG A 111 2.28 -7.94 60.02
N PRO A 112 3.10 -7.83 58.94
CA PRO A 112 3.29 -6.57 58.22
C PRO A 112 1.97 -6.01 57.67
N THR A 113 1.88 -4.68 57.58
CA THR A 113 0.70 -4.02 57.00
C THR A 113 0.59 -4.32 55.52
N SER A 114 -0.63 -4.48 55.04
CA SER A 114 -0.91 -4.72 53.63
C SER A 114 -0.32 -3.65 52.72
N ARG A 115 -0.49 -2.37 53.08
CA ARG A 115 0.08 -1.24 52.35
C ARG A 115 1.60 -1.32 52.15
N ALA A 116 2.34 -1.85 53.11
CA ALA A 116 3.79 -1.99 52.98
C ALA A 116 4.18 -3.06 51.95
N LEU A 117 3.32 -4.07 51.75
CA LEU A 117 3.57 -5.19 50.84
C LEU A 117 3.02 -4.95 49.42
N THR A 118 2.03 -4.06 49.25
CA THR A 118 1.39 -3.81 47.95
C THR A 118 2.07 -2.73 47.10
N GLN A 119 3.11 -2.06 47.60
CA GLN A 119 3.74 -0.92 46.92
C GLN A 119 4.16 -1.21 45.47
N ASN A 120 4.69 -2.41 45.19
CA ASN A 120 5.08 -2.81 43.85
C ASN A 120 3.87 -2.99 42.92
N LEU A 121 2.80 -3.65 43.41
CA LEU A 121 1.56 -3.83 42.65
C LEU A 121 0.89 -2.49 42.33
N LEU A 122 0.87 -1.56 43.30
CA LEU A 122 0.33 -0.22 43.10
C LEU A 122 1.12 0.57 42.05
N THR A 123 2.45 0.45 42.07
CA THR A 123 3.34 1.10 41.09
C THR A 123 3.13 0.54 39.69
N MET A 124 3.05 -0.79 39.54
CA MET A 124 2.76 -1.44 38.26
C MET A 124 1.38 -1.05 37.72
N GLY A 125 0.34 -1.07 38.56
CA GLY A 125 -1.00 -0.66 38.16
C GLY A 125 -1.06 0.79 37.66
N THR A 126 -0.31 1.69 38.29
CA THR A 126 -0.20 3.09 37.86
C THR A 126 0.47 3.21 36.49
N GLN A 127 1.60 2.53 36.29
CA GLN A 127 2.29 2.48 34.98
C GLN A 127 1.40 1.89 33.88
N TYR A 128 0.59 0.89 34.23
CA TYR A 128 -0.33 0.30 33.28
C TYR A 128 -1.45 1.25 32.87
N ASN A 129 -2.02 1.96 33.85
CA ASN A 129 -3.00 3.00 33.60
C ASN A 129 -2.44 4.12 32.70
N ASP A 130 -1.21 4.59 32.96
CA ASP A 130 -0.58 5.64 32.16
C ASP A 130 -0.38 5.21 30.70
N THR A 131 -0.03 3.93 30.49
CA THR A 131 0.13 3.35 29.15
C THR A 131 -1.22 3.32 28.41
N ILE A 132 -2.31 2.94 29.06
CA ILE A 132 -3.66 2.99 28.48
C ILE A 132 -4.07 4.43 28.14
N GLN A 133 -3.80 5.39 29.03
CA GLN A 133 -4.09 6.79 28.76
C GLN A 133 -3.33 7.34 27.55
N ALA A 134 -2.07 6.93 27.36
CA ALA A 134 -1.29 7.25 26.18
C ALA A 134 -1.90 6.63 24.91
N ALA A 135 -2.30 5.37 24.95
CA ALA A 135 -2.97 4.68 23.85
C ALA A 135 -4.30 5.36 23.47
N GLN A 136 -5.13 5.74 24.45
CA GLN A 136 -6.37 6.47 24.21
C GLN A 136 -6.16 7.82 23.52
N LYS A 137 -5.04 8.52 23.78
CA LYS A 137 -4.70 9.76 23.05
C LYS A 137 -4.40 9.45 21.58
N ALA A 138 -3.68 8.38 21.29
CA ALA A 138 -3.42 7.95 19.91
C ALA A 138 -4.72 7.53 19.20
N ASP A 139 -5.60 6.79 19.88
CA ASP A 139 -6.90 6.38 19.33
C ASP A 139 -7.77 7.58 18.91
N ARG A 140 -7.76 8.67 19.70
CA ARG A 140 -8.48 9.90 19.37
C ARG A 140 -7.99 10.54 18.07
N ILE A 141 -6.69 10.43 17.78
CA ILE A 141 -6.13 10.93 16.51
C ILE A 141 -6.68 10.10 15.33
N VAL A 142 -6.76 8.77 15.49
CA VAL A 142 -7.32 7.88 14.46
C VAL A 142 -8.82 8.14 14.28
N GLN A 143 -9.57 8.32 15.38
CA GLN A 143 -11.00 8.69 15.35
C GLN A 143 -11.22 10.02 14.60
N ALA A 144 -10.38 11.03 14.84
CA ALA A 144 -10.46 12.30 14.12
C ALA A 144 -10.19 12.14 12.62
N LYS A 145 -9.24 11.26 12.23
CA LYS A 145 -9.01 10.93 10.81
C LYS A 145 -10.22 10.28 10.17
N VAL A 146 -10.86 9.32 10.85
CA VAL A 146 -12.11 8.69 10.37
C VAL A 146 -13.23 9.72 10.25
N ALA A 147 -13.40 10.61 11.23
CA ALA A 147 -14.43 11.65 11.15
C ALA A 147 -14.20 12.62 9.97
N ASN A 148 -12.95 13.04 9.76
CA ASN A 148 -12.60 13.98 8.68
C ASN A 148 -12.76 13.38 7.28
N TRP A 149 -12.34 12.12 7.10
CA TRP A 149 -12.34 11.46 5.78
C TRP A 149 -13.56 10.55 5.56
N GLY A 150 -14.37 10.32 6.58
CA GLY A 150 -15.43 9.31 6.58
C GLY A 150 -16.45 9.49 5.47
N LYS A 151 -16.81 10.73 5.11
CA LYS A 151 -17.74 11.00 3.99
C LYS A 151 -17.15 10.58 2.64
N ALA A 152 -15.88 10.87 2.40
CA ALA A 152 -15.21 10.53 1.14
C ALA A 152 -14.96 9.01 1.05
N ILE A 153 -14.56 8.39 2.16
CA ILE A 153 -14.41 6.93 2.25
C ILE A 153 -15.77 6.23 2.07
N ALA A 154 -16.84 6.77 2.65
CA ALA A 154 -18.19 6.25 2.47
C ALA A 154 -18.64 6.36 1.01
N MET A 155 -18.23 7.41 0.28
CA MET A 155 -18.48 7.53 -1.16
C MET A 155 -17.75 6.43 -1.94
N LEU A 156 -16.46 6.21 -1.67
CA LEU A 156 -15.68 5.11 -2.29
C LEU A 156 -16.23 3.71 -1.97
N SER A 157 -16.98 3.58 -0.87
CA SER A 157 -17.61 2.32 -0.48
C SER A 157 -18.88 2.00 -1.29
N ARG A 158 -19.33 2.90 -2.19
CA ARG A 158 -20.53 2.73 -3.02
C ARG A 158 -20.18 2.17 -4.41
N PRO A 159 -21.16 1.58 -5.13
CA PRO A 159 -20.98 1.19 -6.53
C PRO A 159 -20.50 2.35 -7.41
N SER A 160 -19.75 2.03 -8.47
CA SER A 160 -19.19 3.02 -9.40
C SER A 160 -20.23 3.96 -10.00
N ALA A 161 -21.43 3.47 -10.32
CA ALA A 161 -22.54 4.29 -10.82
C ALA A 161 -22.97 5.38 -9.81
N ASP A 162 -22.97 5.06 -8.51
CA ASP A 162 -23.30 6.01 -7.46
C ASP A 162 -22.19 7.05 -7.30
N ILE A 163 -20.92 6.64 -7.37
CA ILE A 163 -19.79 7.57 -7.33
C ILE A 163 -19.87 8.54 -8.50
N LEU A 164 -20.11 8.04 -9.71
CA LEU A 164 -20.20 8.86 -10.93
C LEU A 164 -21.33 9.88 -10.87
N SER A 165 -22.51 9.47 -10.39
CA SER A 165 -23.70 10.35 -10.28
C SER A 165 -23.54 11.46 -9.23
N HIS A 166 -22.66 11.29 -8.24
CA HIS A 166 -22.37 12.32 -7.24
C HIS A 166 -21.29 13.31 -7.67
N LEU A 167 -20.56 13.03 -8.76
CA LEU A 167 -19.58 13.96 -9.30
C LEU A 167 -20.28 15.05 -10.12
N PRO A 168 -19.80 16.31 -10.06
CA PRO A 168 -20.21 17.34 -11.00
C PRO A 168 -19.96 16.88 -12.45
N GLN A 169 -20.93 17.11 -13.32
CA GLN A 169 -20.89 16.72 -14.72
C GLN A 169 -21.32 17.90 -15.60
N LEU A 170 -20.62 18.08 -16.71
CA LEU A 170 -21.05 18.99 -17.77
C LEU A 170 -22.31 18.40 -18.41
N GLN A 171 -23.35 19.20 -18.59
CA GLN A 171 -24.61 18.73 -19.17
C GLN A 171 -24.55 18.77 -20.70
N PRO A 172 -25.27 17.88 -21.40
CA PRO A 172 -25.31 17.88 -22.87
C PRO A 172 -25.78 19.21 -23.48
N GLU A 173 -26.59 19.98 -22.76
CA GLU A 173 -27.10 21.29 -23.18
C GLU A 173 -26.08 22.43 -23.04
N ASP A 174 -24.95 22.21 -22.36
CA ASP A 174 -23.91 23.22 -22.22
C ASP A 174 -23.23 23.52 -23.57
N GLU A 175 -23.07 24.80 -23.91
CA GLU A 175 -22.54 25.27 -25.21
C GLU A 175 -21.15 24.67 -25.57
N LEU A 176 -20.34 24.39 -24.55
CA LEU A 176 -18.99 23.85 -24.71
C LEU A 176 -18.93 22.32 -24.73
N HIS A 177 -20.02 21.63 -24.38
CA HIS A 177 -20.06 20.16 -24.27
C HIS A 177 -19.63 19.49 -25.56
N ALA A 178 -20.30 19.82 -26.68
CA ALA A 178 -20.00 19.21 -27.98
C ALA A 178 -18.54 19.39 -28.42
N GLN A 179 -17.98 20.58 -28.18
CA GLN A 179 -16.60 20.89 -28.56
C GLN A 179 -15.58 20.10 -27.71
N ILE A 180 -15.80 20.01 -26.39
CA ILE A 180 -14.93 19.24 -25.49
C ILE A 180 -15.03 17.75 -25.81
N THR A 181 -16.24 17.21 -26.02
CA THR A 181 -16.43 15.81 -26.42
C THR A 181 -15.70 15.49 -27.72
N GLN A 182 -15.74 16.40 -28.71
CA GLN A 182 -15.00 16.21 -29.96
C GLN A 182 -13.49 16.17 -29.74
N LEU A 183 -12.93 17.08 -28.93
CA LEU A 183 -11.50 17.08 -28.60
C LEU A 183 -11.09 15.80 -27.85
N LEU A 184 -11.90 15.34 -26.89
CA LEU A 184 -11.66 14.09 -26.17
C LEU A 184 -11.67 12.88 -27.10
N THR A 185 -12.60 12.81 -28.05
CA THR A 185 -12.62 11.74 -29.06
C THR A 185 -11.38 11.76 -29.94
N GLN A 186 -10.91 12.96 -30.35
CA GLN A 186 -9.68 13.08 -31.12
C GLN A 186 -8.45 12.64 -30.31
N LEU A 187 -8.36 13.04 -29.03
CA LEU A 187 -7.28 12.63 -28.14
C LEU A 187 -7.26 11.11 -27.91
N ARG A 188 -8.41 10.49 -27.66
CA ARG A 188 -8.53 9.03 -27.51
C ARG A 188 -8.03 8.30 -28.74
N ARG A 189 -8.42 8.76 -29.94
CA ARG A 189 -7.93 8.20 -31.20
C ARG A 189 -6.41 8.32 -31.34
N GLN A 190 -5.81 9.46 -30.99
CA GLN A 190 -4.35 9.63 -31.06
C GLN A 190 -3.63 8.73 -30.05
N LEU A 191 -4.18 8.58 -28.84
CA LEU A 191 -3.64 7.67 -27.84
C LEU A 191 -3.68 6.22 -28.33
N GLU A 192 -4.79 5.77 -28.92
CA GLU A 192 -4.93 4.43 -29.51
C GLU A 192 -3.91 4.20 -30.64
N LEU A 193 -3.66 5.20 -31.48
CA LEU A 193 -2.62 5.14 -32.53
C LEU A 193 -1.22 5.01 -31.92
N LEU A 194 -0.93 5.75 -30.86
CA LEU A 194 0.35 5.70 -30.16
C LEU A 194 0.57 4.33 -29.49
N GLU A 195 -0.44 3.81 -28.79
CA GLU A 195 -0.42 2.47 -28.17
C GLU A 195 -0.27 1.36 -29.22
N LYS A 196 -0.91 1.51 -30.39
CA LYS A 196 -0.72 0.59 -31.51
C LYS A 196 0.72 0.65 -32.02
N ASN A 197 1.25 1.84 -32.29
CA ASN A 197 2.62 2.02 -32.76
C ASN A 197 3.63 1.40 -31.78
N ALA A 198 3.47 1.61 -30.46
CA ALA A 198 4.32 0.99 -29.45
C ALA A 198 4.28 -0.55 -29.49
N ARG A 199 3.09 -1.15 -29.65
CA ARG A 199 2.94 -2.61 -29.82
C ARG A 199 3.61 -3.11 -31.11
N ASP A 200 3.36 -2.45 -32.22
CA ASP A 200 3.93 -2.82 -33.53
C ASP A 200 5.47 -2.80 -33.47
N ARG A 201 6.08 -1.80 -32.82
CA ARG A 201 7.53 -1.76 -32.61
C ARG A 201 8.05 -2.89 -31.71
N GLN A 202 7.35 -3.21 -30.63
CA GLN A 202 7.72 -4.35 -29.78
C GLN A 202 7.70 -5.67 -30.56
N ASP A 203 6.77 -5.82 -31.49
CA ASP A 203 6.69 -7.01 -32.33
C ASP A 203 7.83 -7.06 -33.36
N VAL A 204 8.20 -5.91 -33.96
CA VAL A 204 9.42 -5.80 -34.80
C VAL A 204 10.67 -6.24 -34.02
N GLU A 205 10.85 -5.74 -32.79
CA GLU A 205 11.99 -6.12 -31.94
C GLU A 205 12.01 -7.62 -31.64
N LYS A 206 10.87 -8.21 -31.28
CA LYS A 206 10.75 -9.66 -31.01
C LYS A 206 11.11 -10.49 -32.24
N GLU A 207 10.61 -10.12 -33.41
CA GLU A 207 10.89 -10.85 -34.65
C GLU A 207 12.38 -10.75 -35.04
N VAL A 208 12.99 -9.58 -34.88
CA VAL A 208 14.43 -9.40 -35.12
C VAL A 208 15.28 -10.24 -34.17
N LYS A 209 14.92 -10.31 -32.88
CA LYS A 209 15.62 -11.17 -31.90
C LYS A 209 15.57 -12.64 -32.31
N LYS A 210 14.37 -13.15 -32.61
CA LYS A 210 14.19 -14.54 -33.09
C LYS A 210 14.98 -14.80 -34.38
N MET A 211 14.98 -13.84 -35.30
CA MET A 211 15.74 -13.93 -36.56
C MET A 211 17.24 -13.98 -36.29
N ALA A 212 17.76 -13.16 -35.37
CA ALA A 212 19.18 -13.12 -35.01
C ALA A 212 19.70 -14.37 -34.33
N GLU A 213 18.88 -15.03 -33.51
CA GLU A 213 19.19 -16.32 -32.87
C GLU A 213 19.38 -17.44 -33.88
N LYS A 214 18.58 -17.45 -34.95
CA LYS A 214 18.62 -18.47 -36.01
C LYS A 214 19.55 -18.12 -37.17
N ASP A 215 20.20 -16.95 -37.11
CA ASP A 215 21.03 -16.45 -38.19
C ASP A 215 22.47 -16.96 -38.07
N ASP A 216 22.71 -18.12 -38.69
CA ASP A 216 24.01 -18.71 -38.92
C ASP A 216 24.39 -18.63 -40.40
N ILE A 217 25.59 -18.14 -40.68
CA ILE A 217 26.13 -17.98 -42.04
C ILE A 217 27.32 -18.91 -42.31
N SER A 218 27.60 -19.86 -41.41
CA SER A 218 28.77 -20.73 -41.47
C SER A 218 28.87 -21.48 -42.80
N ASP A 219 27.77 -22.04 -43.30
CA ASP A 219 27.73 -22.77 -44.57
C ASP A 219 28.04 -21.87 -45.78
N ALA A 220 27.49 -20.66 -45.78
CA ALA A 220 27.75 -19.68 -46.85
C ALA A 220 29.21 -19.21 -46.85
N LEU A 221 29.80 -19.03 -45.67
CA LEU A 221 31.22 -18.72 -45.54
C LEU A 221 32.11 -19.88 -45.99
N MET A 222 31.75 -21.13 -45.65
CA MET A 222 32.49 -22.31 -46.09
C MET A 222 32.45 -22.47 -47.61
N SER A 223 31.29 -22.27 -48.25
CA SER A 223 31.20 -22.26 -49.72
C SER A 223 32.09 -21.17 -50.33
N ARG A 224 32.03 -19.95 -49.80
CA ARG A 224 32.87 -18.85 -50.30
C ARG A 224 34.36 -19.09 -50.10
N CYS A 225 34.77 -19.72 -49.00
CA CYS A 225 36.14 -20.18 -48.78
C CYS A 225 36.58 -21.20 -49.84
N GLN A 226 35.74 -22.18 -50.16
CA GLN A 226 36.05 -23.19 -51.18
C GLN A 226 36.23 -22.56 -52.57
N GLU A 227 35.36 -21.61 -52.93
CA GLU A 227 35.47 -20.84 -54.18
C GLU A 227 36.80 -20.07 -54.28
N LEU A 228 37.17 -19.36 -53.21
CA LEU A 228 38.37 -18.52 -53.17
C LEU A 228 39.66 -19.34 -53.18
N THR A 229 39.67 -20.48 -52.48
CA THR A 229 40.85 -21.34 -52.39
C THR A 229 40.98 -22.30 -53.57
N LYS A 230 39.89 -22.61 -54.29
CA LYS A 230 39.82 -23.70 -55.29
C LYS A 230 40.40 -25.02 -54.77
N GLY A 231 40.27 -25.29 -53.46
CA GLY A 231 40.83 -26.46 -52.79
C GLY A 231 42.32 -26.36 -52.41
N SER A 232 42.98 -25.22 -52.66
CA SER A 232 44.38 -25.01 -52.28
C SER A 232 44.51 -24.43 -50.85
N PRO A 233 45.23 -25.11 -49.94
CA PRO A 233 45.41 -24.63 -48.56
C PRO A 233 46.39 -23.44 -48.42
N ILE A 234 47.03 -23.02 -49.52
CA ILE A 234 48.09 -21.98 -49.51
C ILE A 234 47.50 -20.57 -49.72
N VAL A 235 46.26 -20.47 -50.21
CA VAL A 235 45.62 -19.19 -50.50
C VAL A 235 45.27 -18.49 -49.19
N LYS A 236 45.86 -17.32 -48.94
CA LYS A 236 45.56 -16.50 -47.76
C LYS A 236 44.19 -15.87 -47.92
N ILE A 237 43.29 -16.18 -46.99
CA ILE A 237 41.92 -15.66 -46.93
C ILE A 237 41.91 -14.35 -46.11
N GLN A 238 41.22 -13.34 -46.62
CA GLN A 238 41.03 -12.04 -45.96
C GLN A 238 39.54 -11.75 -45.73
N VAL A 239 39.21 -10.96 -44.72
CA VAL A 239 37.80 -10.71 -44.31
C VAL A 239 37.04 -9.93 -45.38
N GLU A 240 37.72 -9.03 -46.07
CA GLU A 240 37.20 -8.16 -47.12
C GLU A 240 36.62 -8.97 -48.30
N GLN A 241 37.13 -10.19 -48.52
CA GLN A 241 36.67 -11.10 -49.58
C GLN A 241 35.27 -11.69 -49.34
N PHE A 242 34.72 -11.50 -48.13
CA PHE A 242 33.38 -11.93 -47.73
C PHE A 242 32.39 -10.77 -47.61
N SER A 243 32.75 -9.53 -47.99
CA SER A 243 31.87 -8.36 -47.84
C SER A 243 30.51 -8.58 -48.51
N ASP A 244 30.48 -9.10 -49.74
CA ASP A 244 29.24 -9.37 -50.47
C ASP A 244 28.33 -10.37 -49.76
N VAL A 245 28.92 -11.40 -49.13
CA VAL A 245 28.17 -12.40 -48.34
C VAL A 245 27.59 -11.74 -47.10
N PHE A 246 28.39 -10.94 -46.39
CA PHE A 246 27.92 -10.20 -45.22
C PHE A 246 26.79 -9.23 -45.59
N GLU A 247 26.94 -8.43 -46.64
CA GLU A 247 25.94 -7.46 -47.08
C GLU A 247 24.63 -8.15 -47.49
N SER A 248 24.71 -9.23 -48.26
CA SER A 248 23.54 -10.01 -48.68
C SER A 248 22.75 -10.56 -47.47
N TYR A 249 23.46 -11.12 -46.49
CA TYR A 249 22.82 -11.67 -45.30
C TYR A 249 22.33 -10.60 -44.32
N LEU A 250 23.05 -9.48 -44.16
CA LEU A 250 22.64 -8.38 -43.29
C LEU A 250 21.45 -7.59 -43.86
N LYS A 251 21.20 -7.65 -45.17
CA LYS A 251 20.07 -6.96 -45.83
C LYS A 251 18.71 -7.28 -45.22
N LYS A 252 18.52 -8.47 -44.66
CA LYS A 252 17.26 -8.84 -43.97
C LYS A 252 16.97 -8.01 -42.71
N TYR A 253 18.00 -7.42 -42.09
CA TYR A 253 17.83 -6.49 -40.97
C TYR A 253 17.50 -5.07 -41.44
N GLN A 254 17.93 -4.68 -42.65
CA GLN A 254 17.67 -3.34 -43.20
C GLN A 254 16.18 -3.04 -43.36
N SER A 255 15.36 -4.03 -43.75
CA SER A 255 13.91 -3.85 -43.82
C SER A 255 13.30 -3.54 -42.44
N HIS A 256 13.76 -4.23 -41.39
CA HIS A 256 13.29 -4.01 -40.02
C HIS A 256 13.77 -2.67 -39.47
N GLN A 257 15.00 -2.25 -39.79
CA GLN A 257 15.50 -0.91 -39.48
C GLN A 257 14.64 0.19 -40.14
N ALA A 258 14.24 -0.01 -41.39
CA ALA A 258 13.37 0.94 -42.10
C ALA A 258 11.95 1.00 -41.49
N ILE A 259 11.37 -0.14 -41.12
CA ILE A 259 10.07 -0.20 -40.42
C ILE A 259 10.15 0.52 -39.07
N LEU A 260 11.20 0.27 -38.28
CA LEU A 260 11.37 0.94 -36.99
C LEU A 260 11.56 2.46 -37.16
N GLN A 261 12.30 2.88 -38.18
CA GLN A 261 12.47 4.30 -38.51
C GLN A 261 11.15 4.97 -38.92
N GLN A 262 10.30 4.25 -39.65
CA GLN A 262 8.95 4.73 -39.98
C GLN A 262 8.10 4.89 -38.72
N HIS A 263 8.09 3.88 -37.83
CA HIS A 263 7.36 3.97 -36.57
C HIS A 263 7.87 5.08 -35.65
N ALA A 264 9.17 5.38 -35.67
CA ALA A 264 9.74 6.52 -34.96
C ALA A 264 9.14 7.84 -35.46
N HIS A 265 9.10 8.03 -36.78
CA HIS A 265 8.50 9.23 -37.38
C HIS A 265 7.00 9.36 -37.08
N GLU A 266 6.25 8.25 -37.20
CA GLU A 266 4.83 8.21 -36.83
C GLU A 266 4.62 8.56 -35.35
N GLN A 267 5.48 8.06 -34.45
CA GLN A 267 5.42 8.43 -33.04
C GLN A 267 5.60 9.94 -32.83
N ASP A 268 6.60 10.56 -33.47
CA ASP A 268 6.84 12.00 -33.36
C ASP A 268 5.60 12.82 -33.78
N GLU A 269 4.96 12.43 -34.90
CA GLU A 269 3.75 13.09 -35.39
C GLU A 269 2.56 12.91 -34.44
N ILE A 270 2.34 11.69 -33.94
CA ILE A 270 1.25 11.39 -33.00
C ILE A 270 1.46 12.16 -31.69
N ILE A 271 2.69 12.17 -31.15
CA ILE A 271 3.04 12.92 -29.93
C ILE A 271 2.81 14.42 -30.13
N TYR A 272 3.22 14.97 -31.28
CA TYR A 272 2.99 16.37 -31.60
C TYR A 272 1.48 16.70 -31.59
N GLN A 273 0.67 15.88 -32.27
CA GLN A 273 -0.79 16.07 -32.30
C GLN A 273 -1.43 15.92 -30.91
N LEU A 274 -1.00 14.94 -30.12
CA LEU A 274 -1.43 14.75 -28.73
C LEU A 274 -1.18 16.00 -27.88
N ARG A 275 0.03 16.57 -27.95
CA ARG A 275 0.39 17.78 -27.21
C ARG A 275 -0.48 18.98 -27.61
N GLN A 276 -0.74 19.16 -28.91
CA GLN A 276 -1.58 20.26 -29.42
C GLN A 276 -3.03 20.12 -28.93
N LEU A 277 -3.64 18.94 -29.10
CA LEU A 277 -5.00 18.68 -28.66
C LEU A 277 -5.15 18.81 -27.14
N HIS A 278 -4.17 18.31 -26.37
CA HIS A 278 -4.18 18.42 -24.92
C HIS A 278 -4.05 19.88 -24.45
N MET A 279 -3.21 20.68 -25.11
CA MET A 279 -3.11 22.11 -24.82
C MET A 279 -4.44 22.82 -25.08
N GLN A 280 -5.10 22.54 -26.21
CA GLN A 280 -6.41 23.10 -26.54
C GLN A 280 -7.48 22.71 -25.51
N LEU A 281 -7.52 21.42 -25.14
CA LEU A 281 -8.41 20.91 -24.10
C LEU A 281 -8.20 21.65 -22.78
N ASN A 282 -6.95 21.78 -22.31
CA ASN A 282 -6.65 22.45 -21.05
C ASN A 282 -7.08 23.92 -21.02
N VAL A 283 -6.83 24.67 -22.09
CA VAL A 283 -7.28 26.06 -22.20
C VAL A 283 -8.81 26.13 -22.11
N MET A 284 -9.50 25.20 -22.75
CA MET A 284 -10.96 25.14 -22.75
C MET A 284 -11.55 24.78 -21.38
N VAL A 285 -11.01 23.75 -20.71
CA VAL A 285 -11.59 23.24 -19.45
C VAL A 285 -11.17 24.04 -18.22
N SER A 286 -10.01 24.70 -18.25
CA SER A 286 -9.45 25.44 -17.10
C SER A 286 -10.35 26.55 -16.55
N ASN A 287 -11.25 27.08 -17.38
CA ASN A 287 -12.17 28.16 -16.99
C ASN A 287 -13.61 27.68 -16.74
N ILE A 288 -13.86 26.37 -16.74
CA ILE A 288 -15.20 25.80 -16.56
C ILE A 288 -15.40 25.40 -15.08
N PRO A 289 -16.23 26.12 -14.30
CA PRO A 289 -16.38 25.90 -12.86
C PRO A 289 -16.84 24.48 -12.48
N VAL A 290 -17.68 23.86 -13.30
CA VAL A 290 -18.20 22.50 -13.06
C VAL A 290 -17.07 21.48 -13.16
N LEU A 291 -16.21 21.60 -14.17
CA LEU A 291 -15.09 20.69 -14.39
C LEU A 291 -14.00 20.85 -13.31
N MET A 292 -13.70 22.08 -12.90
CA MET A 292 -12.80 22.32 -11.76
C MET A 292 -13.32 21.69 -10.46
N LYS A 293 -14.63 21.78 -10.20
CA LYS A 293 -15.25 21.11 -9.04
C LYS A 293 -15.18 19.59 -9.16
N ARG A 294 -15.37 19.04 -10.36
CA ARG A 294 -15.23 17.61 -10.63
C ARG A 294 -13.81 17.12 -10.35
N GLU A 295 -12.79 17.79 -10.89
CA GLU A 295 -11.39 17.44 -10.65
C GLU A 295 -11.04 17.46 -9.16
N LYS A 296 -11.48 18.50 -8.44
CA LYS A 296 -11.30 18.59 -6.98
C LYS A 296 -12.00 17.45 -6.23
N ALA A 297 -13.19 17.06 -6.67
CA ALA A 297 -13.94 15.97 -6.06
C ALA A 297 -13.24 14.61 -6.27
N ILE A 298 -12.75 14.35 -7.49
CA ILE A 298 -11.96 13.15 -7.82
C ILE A 298 -10.68 13.12 -6.98
N SER A 299 -9.90 14.20 -6.97
CA SER A 299 -8.67 14.29 -6.17
C SER A 299 -8.92 14.07 -4.67
N ASN A 300 -10.05 14.57 -4.15
CA ASN A 300 -10.44 14.31 -2.77
C ASN A 300 -10.78 12.83 -2.50
N LEU A 301 -11.38 12.12 -3.46
CA LEU A 301 -11.60 10.68 -3.36
C LEU A 301 -10.29 9.88 -3.42
N GLU A 302 -9.36 10.24 -4.31
CA GLU A 302 -8.03 9.61 -4.38
C GLU A 302 -7.23 9.81 -3.08
N ALA A 303 -7.31 11.01 -2.50
CA ALA A 303 -6.72 11.28 -1.19
C ALA A 303 -7.39 10.43 -0.09
N ALA A 304 -8.71 10.25 -0.15
CA ALA A 304 -9.44 9.41 0.80
C ALA A 304 -9.03 7.94 0.71
N TYR A 305 -8.74 7.42 -0.49
CA TYR A 305 -8.19 6.08 -0.69
C TYR A 305 -6.83 5.89 0.03
N SER A 306 -5.93 6.86 -0.10
CA SER A 306 -4.67 6.81 0.65
C SER A 306 -4.90 6.82 2.17
N LYS A 307 -5.90 7.58 2.63
CA LYS A 307 -6.23 7.72 4.05
C LYS A 307 -6.90 6.49 4.66
N ILE A 308 -7.75 5.77 3.94
CA ILE A 308 -8.33 4.52 4.45
C ILE A 308 -7.25 3.48 4.73
N LYS A 309 -6.23 3.35 3.86
CA LYS A 309 -5.12 2.42 4.09
C LYS A 309 -4.35 2.75 5.37
N GLU A 310 -4.00 4.02 5.54
CA GLU A 310 -3.34 4.53 6.75
C GLU A 310 -4.19 4.27 8.01
N ILE A 311 -5.47 4.62 7.98
CA ILE A 311 -6.40 4.42 9.10
C ILE A 311 -6.49 2.94 9.45
N ARG A 312 -6.70 2.06 8.46
CA ARG A 312 -6.83 0.62 8.67
C ARG A 312 -5.58 0.04 9.33
N THR A 313 -4.39 0.41 8.88
CA THR A 313 -3.13 -0.03 9.50
C THR A 313 -3.09 0.36 10.98
N ASN A 314 -3.37 1.62 11.31
CA ASN A 314 -3.40 2.11 12.70
C ASN A 314 -4.44 1.37 13.56
N LEU A 315 -5.63 1.07 13.00
CA LEU A 315 -6.67 0.33 13.72
C LEU A 315 -6.28 -1.13 13.96
N VAL A 316 -5.63 -1.79 12.99
CA VAL A 316 -5.10 -3.15 13.17
C VAL A 316 -4.05 -3.18 14.28
N GLU A 317 -3.15 -2.20 14.29
CA GLU A 317 -2.13 -2.06 15.34
C GLU A 317 -2.76 -1.78 16.70
N GLY A 318 -3.76 -0.91 16.79
CA GLY A 318 -4.51 -0.63 18.02
C GLY A 318 -5.18 -1.89 18.58
N ILE A 319 -5.86 -2.67 17.75
CA ILE A 319 -6.49 -3.93 18.17
C ILE A 319 -5.42 -4.91 18.71
N LYS A 320 -4.29 -5.06 18.03
CA LYS A 320 -3.19 -5.93 18.49
C LYS A 320 -2.62 -5.45 19.83
N PHE A 321 -2.38 -4.14 19.95
CA PHE A 321 -1.91 -3.51 21.19
C PHE A 321 -2.84 -3.86 22.35
N TYR A 322 -4.14 -3.53 22.24
CA TYR A 322 -5.08 -3.79 23.33
C TYR A 322 -5.25 -5.28 23.61
N SER A 323 -5.19 -6.15 22.60
CA SER A 323 -5.29 -7.60 22.82
C SER A 323 -4.16 -8.10 23.71
N ASN A 324 -2.92 -7.78 23.33
CA ASN A 324 -1.73 -8.17 24.09
C ASN A 324 -1.74 -7.52 25.48
N TYR A 325 -2.20 -6.28 25.57
CA TYR A 325 -2.21 -5.54 26.82
C TYR A 325 -3.25 -6.06 27.80
N ILE A 326 -4.43 -6.45 27.32
CA ILE A 326 -5.46 -7.10 28.13
C ILE A 326 -4.91 -8.39 28.77
N ASP A 327 -4.07 -9.16 28.08
CA ASP A 327 -3.47 -10.37 28.65
C ASP A 327 -2.52 -10.03 29.81
N ILE A 328 -1.70 -8.99 29.66
CA ILE A 328 -0.83 -8.47 30.74
C ILE A 328 -1.68 -8.01 31.93
N LEU A 329 -2.79 -7.31 31.67
CA LEU A 329 -3.67 -6.80 32.71
C LEU A 329 -4.45 -7.90 33.44
N ASN A 330 -4.81 -8.98 32.75
CA ASN A 330 -5.38 -10.16 33.40
C ASN A 330 -4.38 -10.80 34.36
N GLN A 331 -3.10 -10.87 33.98
CA GLN A 331 -2.05 -11.37 34.86
C GLN A 331 -1.83 -10.44 36.07
N PHE A 332 -1.81 -9.13 35.85
CA PHE A 332 -1.75 -8.14 36.94
C PHE A 332 -2.92 -8.27 37.92
N LYS A 333 -4.16 -8.34 37.41
CA LYS A 333 -5.34 -8.56 38.24
C LYS A 333 -5.19 -9.84 39.05
N LYS A 334 -4.75 -10.93 38.41
CA LYS A 334 -4.53 -12.22 39.07
C LYS A 334 -3.53 -12.10 40.22
N GLU A 335 -2.40 -11.44 40.00
CA GLU A 335 -1.38 -11.20 41.04
C GLU A 335 -1.96 -10.42 42.23
N CYS A 336 -2.79 -9.40 41.98
CA CYS A 336 -3.49 -8.68 43.04
C CYS A 336 -4.44 -9.60 43.81
N THR A 337 -5.24 -10.42 43.12
CA THR A 337 -6.18 -11.34 43.76
C THR A 337 -5.49 -12.47 44.53
N ASP A 338 -4.39 -13.01 44.00
CA ASP A 338 -3.60 -14.06 44.65
C ASP A 338 -2.92 -13.52 45.92
N PHE A 339 -2.40 -12.29 45.88
CA PHE A 339 -1.92 -11.58 47.07
C PHE A 339 -3.03 -11.46 48.12
N CYS A 340 -4.20 -10.98 47.74
CA CYS A 340 -5.33 -10.80 48.66
C CYS A 340 -5.79 -12.13 49.27
N LEU A 341 -5.78 -13.21 48.49
CA LEU A 341 -6.12 -14.54 48.99
C LEU A 341 -5.11 -15.04 50.03
N ALA A 342 -3.81 -14.92 49.75
CA ALA A 342 -2.76 -15.30 50.69
C ALA A 342 -2.88 -14.52 52.00
N ARG A 343 -3.15 -13.21 51.92
CA ARG A 343 -3.39 -12.36 53.08
C ARG A 343 -4.62 -12.76 53.87
N ARG A 344 -5.71 -13.15 53.20
CA ARG A 344 -6.92 -13.62 53.89
C ARG A 344 -6.68 -14.94 54.63
N MET A 345 -5.88 -15.84 54.07
CA MET A 345 -5.49 -17.10 54.72
C MET A 345 -4.63 -16.85 55.96
N GLU A 346 -3.59 -16.03 55.82
CA GLU A 346 -2.72 -15.63 56.95
C GLU A 346 -3.54 -14.96 58.07
N ALA A 347 -4.47 -14.08 57.71
CA ALA A 347 -5.37 -13.43 58.64
C ALA A 347 -6.24 -14.44 59.40
N ALA A 348 -6.82 -15.41 58.69
CA ALA A 348 -7.66 -16.44 59.30
C ALA A 348 -6.87 -17.34 60.27
N ASP A 349 -5.62 -17.68 59.95
CA ASP A 349 -4.76 -18.48 60.82
C ASP A 349 -4.37 -17.70 62.09
N LEU A 350 -3.94 -16.44 61.95
CA LEU A 350 -3.65 -15.55 63.08
C LEU A 350 -4.88 -15.36 63.99
N SER A 351 -6.06 -15.13 63.41
CA SER A 351 -7.30 -15.00 64.17
C SER A 351 -7.68 -16.29 64.90
N ARG A 352 -7.40 -17.46 64.32
CA ARG A 352 -7.65 -18.78 64.94
C ARG A 352 -6.72 -19.05 66.11
N ASP A 353 -5.45 -18.70 66.00
CA ASP A 353 -4.46 -18.93 67.05
C ASP A 353 -4.68 -18.01 68.26
N HIS A 354 -5.20 -16.81 68.03
CA HIS A 354 -5.56 -15.86 69.07
C HIS A 354 -7.04 -15.94 69.49
N ASN A 355 -7.72 -17.05 69.19
CA ASN A 355 -9.10 -17.27 69.65
C ASN A 355 -9.13 -17.26 71.20
N PRO A 356 -9.97 -16.43 71.85
CA PRO A 356 -10.05 -16.33 73.30
C PRO A 356 -10.29 -17.68 74.01
N ALA A 357 -10.96 -18.64 73.37
CA ALA A 357 -11.13 -19.99 73.90
C ALA A 357 -9.80 -20.77 74.06
N LYS A 358 -8.83 -20.56 73.16
CA LYS A 358 -7.47 -21.12 73.28
C LYS A 358 -6.63 -20.35 74.31
N LEU A 359 -6.71 -19.02 74.33
CA LEU A 359 -5.97 -18.19 75.29
C LEU A 359 -6.38 -18.45 76.76
N LEU A 360 -7.65 -18.79 77.01
CA LEU A 360 -8.14 -19.22 78.33
C LEU A 360 -7.59 -20.60 78.74
N LEU A 361 -7.39 -21.52 77.79
CA LEU A 361 -6.76 -22.83 78.06
C LEU A 361 -5.26 -22.70 78.43
N TYR A 362 -4.58 -21.67 77.93
CA TYR A 362 -3.20 -21.37 78.32
C TYR A 362 -3.08 -20.55 79.61
N SER A 363 -4.06 -19.71 79.95
CA SER A 363 -4.10 -19.01 81.26
C SER A 363 -4.44 -19.93 82.43
N ASN A 364 -5.22 -20.99 82.21
CA ASN A 364 -5.58 -21.97 83.25
C ASN A 364 -4.53 -23.07 83.49
N LYS A 365 -3.34 -22.97 82.87
CA LYS A 365 -2.20 -23.89 83.07
C LYS A 365 -0.99 -23.24 83.75
N LYS A 366 -1.14 -22.07 84.36
CA LYS A 366 -0.12 -21.46 85.22
C LYS A 366 -0.44 -21.63 86.70
#